data_AF-A0A957IV31-F1
#
_entry.id   AF-A0A957IV31-F1
#
_cell.length_a   1.000
_cell.length_b   1.000
_cell.length_c   1.000
_cell.angle_alpha   90.00
_cell.angle_beta   90.00
_cell.angle_gamma   90.00
#
_symmetry.space_group_name_H-M   'P 1'
#
loop_
_entity.id
_entity.type
_entity.pdbx_description
1 polymer ?
#
loop_
_entity_poly.entity_id
_entity_poly.type
_entity_poly.pdbx_seq_one_letter_code
_entity_poly.pdbx_strand_id
1 'polypeptide(L)'
;MQEQYGRFLAATITTAPKWDADLPDKPDHEVVIVRHQENQENQRPILFLMKIAILSDIHGNLPALEAVADDIARWQPDQVIVNGDIVNRGPCSLDCLTFAQARAHDSAWHLLRGNHEDFVLGCGAPDSPRSGPNYDIIQFAHWAYEQLGNH
;
A
#
# COMPACT_ATOMS: atom_id res chain seq x y z
N MET A 1 36.38 -1.84 -9.44
CA MET A 1 35.19 -0.97 -9.41
C MET A 1 34.13 -1.72 -8.64
N GLN A 2 33.91 -1.35 -7.38
CA GLN A 2 32.86 -1.92 -6.54
C GLN A 2 31.65 -0.99 -6.63
N GLU A 3 30.51 -1.53 -7.07
CA GLU A 3 29.24 -0.83 -7.00
C GLU A 3 28.82 -0.68 -5.53
N GLN A 4 28.72 0.57 -5.09
CA GLN A 4 28.24 0.97 -3.77
C GLN A 4 26.70 1.04 -3.83
N TYR A 5 26.01 -0.01 -3.39
CA TYR A 5 24.56 0.02 -3.22
C TYR A 5 24.21 0.37 -1.77
N GLY A 6 23.42 1.45 -1.59
CA GLY A 6 22.94 1.94 -0.31
C GLY A 6 21.92 1.00 0.35
N ARG A 7 21.92 0.96 1.69
CA ARG A 7 21.00 0.15 2.52
C ARG A 7 19.67 0.89 2.72
N PHE A 8 18.56 0.17 2.57
CA PHE A 8 17.20 0.64 2.89
C PHE A 8 16.58 -0.25 3.98
N LEU A 9 15.82 0.33 4.89
CA LEU A 9 14.93 -0.40 5.80
C LEU A 9 13.50 -0.24 5.26
N ALA A 10 12.90 -1.34 4.81
CA ALA A 10 11.53 -1.39 4.31
C ALA A 10 10.70 -2.34 5.18
N ALA A 11 9.60 -1.86 5.73
CA ALA A 11 8.55 -2.70 6.32
C ALA A 11 7.39 -2.78 5.34
N THR A 12 6.88 -3.99 5.09
CA THR A 12 5.69 -4.24 4.27
C THR A 12 4.53 -4.52 5.21
N ILE A 13 3.47 -3.72 5.14
CA ILE A 13 2.23 -3.96 5.88
C ILE A 13 1.16 -4.32 4.84
N THR A 14 0.67 -5.56 4.88
CA THR A 14 -0.41 -6.06 4.01
C THR A 14 -1.72 -6.13 4.79
N THR A 15 -2.81 -5.73 4.15
CA THR A 15 -4.17 -5.66 4.70
C THR A 15 -4.96 -6.96 4.50
N ALA A 16 -4.34 -8.12 4.72
CA ALA A 16 -5.05 -9.40 4.68
C ALA A 16 -6.01 -9.54 5.88
N PRO A 17 -7.29 -9.90 5.67
CA PRO A 17 -8.23 -10.06 6.78
C PRO A 17 -7.94 -11.32 7.60
N LYS A 18 -8.03 -11.22 8.93
CA LYS A 18 -7.96 -12.36 9.87
C LYS A 18 -9.23 -13.22 9.76
N TRP A 19 -9.27 -14.14 8.80
CA TRP A 19 -10.25 -15.23 8.78
C TRP A 19 -9.52 -16.55 9.03
N ASP A 20 -9.38 -16.94 10.29
CA ASP A 20 -9.36 -18.32 10.78
C ASP A 20 -9.10 -18.31 12.28
N ALA A 21 -10.10 -18.72 13.06
CA ALA A 21 -10.08 -18.66 14.53
C ALA A 21 -9.50 -19.92 15.21
N ASP A 22 -8.93 -20.87 14.45
CA ASP A 22 -8.56 -22.19 14.99
C ASP A 22 -7.18 -22.72 14.54
N LEU A 23 -6.22 -21.84 14.23
CA LEU A 23 -4.83 -22.25 14.02
C LEU A 23 -3.96 -21.91 15.24
N PRO A 24 -3.23 -22.88 15.81
CA PRO A 24 -2.35 -22.63 16.94
C PRO A 24 -1.18 -21.74 16.50
N ASP A 25 -1.03 -20.61 17.20
CA ASP A 25 0.18 -19.79 17.33
C ASP A 25 1.04 -19.71 16.05
N LYS A 26 0.51 -19.08 14.99
CA LYS A 26 1.38 -18.59 13.92
C LYS A 26 2.15 -17.38 14.47
N PRO A 27 3.49 -17.33 14.31
CA PRO A 27 4.24 -16.14 14.68
C PRO A 27 3.67 -14.96 13.90
N ASP A 28 3.29 -13.89 14.60
CA ASP A 28 2.91 -12.61 14.02
C ASP A 28 3.99 -12.23 13.00
N HIS A 29 3.58 -12.09 11.73
CA HIS A 29 4.34 -11.64 10.58
C HIS A 29 5.77 -11.17 10.89
N GLU A 30 6.73 -12.09 10.74
CA GLU A 30 8.13 -11.85 11.07
C GLU A 30 8.74 -10.85 10.07
N VAL A 31 8.85 -9.59 10.47
CA VAL A 31 9.64 -8.58 9.74
C VAL A 31 11.11 -8.85 10.02
N VAL A 32 11.82 -9.39 9.02
CA VAL A 32 13.25 -9.70 9.10
C VAL A 32 14.06 -8.39 9.16
N ILE A 33 14.54 -8.04 10.35
CA ILE A 33 15.46 -6.93 10.57
C ILE A 33 16.90 -7.45 10.42
N VAL A 34 17.53 -7.20 9.28
CA VAL A 34 18.96 -7.52 9.08
C VAL A 34 19.81 -6.38 9.64
N ARG A 35 20.54 -6.66 10.74
CA ARG A 35 21.62 -5.79 11.23
C ARG A 35 22.97 -6.35 10.78
N HIS A 36 23.82 -5.50 10.24
CA HIS A 36 25.27 -5.74 10.22
C HIS A 36 25.92 -4.68 11.09
N GLN A 37 26.53 -5.11 12.19
CA GLN A 37 27.55 -4.32 12.87
C GLN A 37 28.90 -4.64 12.24
N GLU A 38 29.68 -3.61 11.95
CA GLU A 38 31.12 -3.76 11.88
C GLU A 38 31.74 -2.73 12.84
N ASN A 39 32.58 -3.24 13.72
CA ASN A 39 33.54 -2.48 14.49
C ASN A 39 34.77 -2.29 13.57
N GLN A 40 35.30 -1.08 13.43
CA GLN A 40 36.61 -0.68 13.95
C GLN A 40 36.96 0.78 13.58
N GLU A 41 37.32 1.52 14.63
CA GLU A 41 38.18 2.70 14.72
C GLU A 41 37.97 3.92 13.79
N ASN A 42 37.42 4.96 14.45
CA ASN A 42 37.95 6.33 14.43
C ASN A 42 37.60 7.29 13.27
N GLN A 43 36.37 7.24 12.78
CA GLN A 43 35.65 8.40 12.24
C GLN A 43 34.15 8.04 12.25
N ARG A 44 33.31 8.69 13.07
CA ARG A 44 31.87 8.40 13.08
C ARG A 44 31.27 8.95 11.77
N PRO A 45 30.83 8.13 10.81
CA PRO A 45 29.99 8.64 9.74
C PRO A 45 28.64 8.94 10.39
N ILE A 46 28.15 10.17 10.25
CA ILE A 46 26.76 10.49 10.59
C ILE A 46 25.91 9.86 9.46
N LEU A 47 25.69 8.55 9.55
CA LEU A 47 24.75 7.86 8.67
C LEU A 47 23.35 8.23 9.15
N PHE A 48 22.72 9.17 8.44
CA PHE A 48 21.28 9.39 8.56
C PHE A 48 20.57 8.13 8.08
N LEU A 49 20.02 7.38 9.03
CA LEU A 49 19.25 6.18 8.73
C LEU A 49 17.85 6.61 8.29
N MET A 50 17.56 6.48 6.99
CA MET A 50 16.24 6.80 6.44
C MET A 50 15.28 5.63 6.65
N LYS A 51 14.14 5.89 7.27
CA LYS A 51 13.04 4.94 7.49
C LYS A 51 12.00 5.12 6.40
N ILE A 52 11.67 4.04 5.70
CA ILE A 52 10.61 4.04 4.69
C ILE A 52 9.54 3.03 5.10
N ALA A 53 8.27 3.48 5.13
CA ALA A 53 7.13 2.58 5.23
C ALA A 53 6.61 2.27 3.84
N ILE A 54 6.28 1.00 3.57
CA ILE A 54 5.66 0.59 2.31
C ILE A 54 4.33 -0.08 2.63
N LEU A 55 3.27 0.38 1.97
CA LEU A 55 1.93 -0.20 2.05
C LEU A 55 1.46 -0.50 0.61
N SER A 56 0.65 -1.53 0.44
CA SER A 56 0.02 -1.88 -0.86
C SER A 56 -1.31 -2.60 -0.64
N ASP A 57 -2.05 -2.86 -1.72
CA ASP A 57 -3.22 -3.75 -1.74
C ASP A 57 -4.33 -3.35 -0.75
N ILE A 58 -4.55 -2.04 -0.57
CA ILE A 58 -5.61 -1.52 0.32
C ILE A 58 -6.98 -2.01 -0.14
N HIS A 59 -7.22 -2.01 -1.46
CA HIS A 59 -8.42 -2.56 -2.06
C HIS A 59 -9.73 -2.06 -1.43
N GLY A 60 -9.87 -0.74 -1.26
CA GLY A 60 -11.09 -0.13 -0.73
C GLY A 60 -11.43 -0.52 0.72
N ASN A 61 -10.45 -0.98 1.51
CA ASN A 61 -10.60 -1.31 2.92
C ASN A 61 -10.21 -0.12 3.82
N LEU A 62 -11.13 0.85 3.97
CA LEU A 62 -10.88 2.07 4.73
C LEU A 62 -10.50 1.81 6.20
N PRO A 63 -11.20 0.95 6.97
CA PRO A 63 -10.84 0.69 8.37
C PRO A 63 -9.42 0.13 8.53
N ALA A 64 -8.98 -0.73 7.61
CA ALA A 64 -7.61 -1.25 7.63
C ALA A 64 -6.59 -0.16 7.28
N LEU A 65 -6.89 0.68 6.28
CA LEU A 65 -6.04 1.80 5.90
C LEU A 65 -5.85 2.79 7.06
N GLU A 66 -6.93 3.14 7.77
CA GLU A 66 -6.87 4.03 8.94
C GLU A 66 -6.00 3.44 10.06
N ALA A 67 -6.20 2.15 10.37
CA ALA A 67 -5.39 1.47 11.38
C ALA A 67 -3.89 1.45 11.02
N VAL A 68 -3.56 1.16 9.76
CA VAL A 68 -2.16 1.17 9.28
C VAL A 68 -1.60 2.58 9.25
N ALA A 69 -2.38 3.59 8.88
CA ALA A 69 -1.95 4.98 8.90
C ALA A 69 -1.62 5.45 10.33
N ASP A 70 -2.38 5.00 11.32
CA ASP A 70 -2.10 5.24 12.73
C ASP A 70 -0.79 4.57 13.19
N ASP A 71 -0.53 3.33 12.75
CA ASP A 71 0.76 2.65 13.00
C ASP A 71 1.93 3.38 12.35
N ILE A 72 1.78 3.80 11.09
CA ILE A 72 2.76 4.61 10.36
C ILE A 72 3.03 5.91 11.10
N ALA A 73 1.99 6.59 11.57
CA ALA A 73 2.12 7.83 12.35
C ALA A 73 2.86 7.59 13.67
N ARG A 74 2.63 6.48 14.37
CA ARG A 74 3.39 6.12 15.58
C ARG A 74 4.86 5.78 15.27
N TRP A 75 5.12 5.13 14.13
CA TRP A 75 6.47 4.71 13.73
C TRP A 75 7.34 5.86 13.19
N GLN A 76 6.71 6.95 12.73
CA GLN A 76 7.36 8.17 12.25
C GLN A 76 8.42 7.90 11.16
N PRO A 77 8.09 7.25 10.02
CA PRO A 77 9.04 7.12 8.92
C PRO A 77 9.36 8.46 8.29
N ASP A 78 10.52 8.54 7.63
CA ASP A 78 10.91 9.70 6.83
C ASP A 78 10.10 9.79 5.53
N GLN A 79 9.66 8.63 5.00
CA GLN A 79 8.89 8.50 3.77
C GLN A 79 7.87 7.37 3.87
N VAL A 80 6.74 7.51 3.20
CA VAL A 80 5.74 6.45 3.02
C VAL A 80 5.52 6.23 1.54
N ILE A 81 5.53 4.98 1.10
CA ILE A 81 5.25 4.60 -0.29
C ILE A 81 4.01 3.73 -0.31
N VAL A 82 2.99 4.16 -1.05
CA VAL A 82 1.82 3.37 -1.38
C VAL A 82 2.05 2.73 -2.73
N ASN A 83 2.35 1.43 -2.74
CA ASN A 83 2.72 0.68 -3.94
C ASN A 83 1.49 0.19 -4.72
N GLY A 84 0.50 1.07 -4.92
CA GLY A 84 -0.69 0.80 -5.73
C GLY A 84 -1.76 -0.06 -5.06
N ASP A 85 -2.77 -0.39 -5.87
CA ASP A 85 -3.92 -1.22 -5.50
C ASP A 85 -4.72 -0.65 -4.33
N ILE A 86 -4.98 0.67 -4.41
CA ILE A 86 -5.75 1.43 -3.43
C ILE A 86 -7.24 1.12 -3.58
N VAL A 87 -7.70 1.04 -4.82
CA VAL A 87 -9.12 0.89 -5.17
C VAL A 87 -9.48 -0.55 -5.51
N ASN A 88 -10.76 -0.77 -5.80
CA ASN A 88 -11.32 -2.04 -6.27
C ASN A 88 -11.43 -3.11 -5.16
N ARG A 89 -12.24 -4.14 -5.38
CA ARG A 89 -12.60 -5.24 -4.44
C ARG A 89 -13.42 -4.80 -3.23
N GLY A 90 -12.93 -3.87 -2.41
CA GLY A 90 -13.59 -3.43 -1.18
C GLY A 90 -14.60 -2.29 -1.40
N PRO A 91 -15.44 -2.04 -0.39
CA PRO A 91 -16.59 -1.16 -0.54
C PRO A 91 -16.28 0.34 -0.53
N CYS A 92 -15.11 0.75 -0.05
CA CYS A 92 -14.79 2.15 0.21
C CYS A 92 -13.67 2.65 -0.72
N SER A 93 -13.77 2.37 -2.02
CA SER A 93 -12.71 2.70 -2.98
C SER A 93 -12.46 4.21 -3.06
N LEU A 94 -13.53 5.02 -3.13
CA LEU A 94 -13.42 6.48 -3.16
C LEU A 94 -12.81 7.04 -1.87
N ASP A 95 -13.27 6.57 -0.71
CA ASP A 95 -12.78 7.07 0.58
C ASP A 95 -11.29 6.73 0.76
N CYS A 96 -10.87 5.51 0.38
CA CYS A 96 -9.46 5.12 0.45
C CYS A 96 -8.57 5.97 -0.47
N LEU A 97 -9.01 6.22 -1.70
CA LEU A 97 -8.28 7.08 -2.63
C LEU A 97 -8.19 8.51 -2.11
N THR A 98 -9.30 9.06 -1.64
CA THR A 98 -9.37 10.42 -1.08
C THR A 98 -8.45 10.55 0.14
N PHE A 99 -8.48 9.58 1.05
CA PHE A 99 -7.58 9.52 2.20
C PHE A 99 -6.11 9.52 1.77
N ALA A 100 -5.74 8.63 0.85
CA ALA A 100 -4.36 8.51 0.37
C ALA A 100 -3.88 9.79 -0.32
N GLN A 101 -4.73 10.43 -1.12
CA GLN A 101 -4.44 11.71 -1.79
C GLN A 101 -4.25 12.86 -0.79
N ALA A 102 -5.10 12.95 0.23
CA ALA A 102 -4.93 13.94 1.30
C ALA A 102 -3.59 13.76 2.02
N ARG A 103 -3.20 12.51 2.32
CA ARG A 103 -1.89 12.22 2.93
C ARG A 103 -0.72 12.57 2.01
N ALA A 104 -0.85 12.35 0.71
CA ALA A 104 0.17 12.72 -0.27
C ALA A 104 0.33 14.25 -0.41
N HIS A 105 -0.74 15.02 -0.16
CA HIS A 105 -0.69 16.47 -0.15
C HIS A 105 -0.05 17.03 1.12
N ASP A 106 -0.38 16.46 2.29
CA ASP A 106 -0.01 17.03 3.60
C ASP A 106 1.22 16.35 4.25
N SER A 107 1.75 15.27 3.68
CA SER A 107 2.82 14.46 4.28
C SER A 107 3.72 13.79 3.22
N ALA A 108 4.79 13.13 3.66
CA ALA A 108 5.75 12.45 2.79
C ALA A 108 5.23 11.10 2.23
N TRP A 109 3.95 11.05 1.85
CA TRP A 109 3.34 9.88 1.21
C TRP A 109 3.46 9.97 -0.31
N HIS A 110 4.00 8.94 -0.93
CA HIS A 110 4.12 8.81 -2.38
C HIS A 110 3.19 7.72 -2.87
N LEU A 111 2.32 8.05 -3.82
CA LEU A 111 1.37 7.09 -4.38
C LEU A 111 1.87 6.59 -5.72
N LEU A 112 2.01 5.27 -5.84
CA LEU A 112 2.27 4.58 -7.08
C LEU A 112 0.98 3.99 -7.62
N ARG A 113 0.93 3.83 -8.94
CA ARG A 113 -0.20 3.23 -9.64
C ARG A 113 0.00 1.71 -9.70
N GLY A 114 -1.00 0.97 -9.25
CA GLY A 114 -1.08 -0.48 -9.34
C GLY A 114 -1.94 -0.96 -10.52
N ASN A 115 -2.01 -2.27 -10.70
CA ASN A 115 -2.80 -2.86 -11.78
C ASN A 115 -4.32 -2.74 -11.53
N HIS A 116 -4.76 -2.61 -10.27
CA HIS A 116 -6.17 -2.39 -9.98
C HIS A 116 -6.63 -0.98 -10.36
N GLU A 117 -5.76 0.03 -10.30
CA GLU A 117 -6.06 1.35 -10.86
C GLU A 117 -6.23 1.27 -12.39
N ASP A 118 -5.34 0.55 -13.09
CA ASP A 118 -5.46 0.33 -14.53
C ASP A 118 -6.74 -0.41 -14.91
N PHE A 119 -7.07 -1.46 -14.17
CA PHE A 119 -8.24 -2.28 -14.42
C PHE A 119 -9.55 -1.49 -14.22
N VAL A 120 -9.64 -0.69 -13.15
CA VAL A 120 -10.79 0.19 -12.90
C VAL A 120 -10.89 1.28 -13.96
N LEU A 121 -9.79 1.91 -14.35
CA LEU A 121 -9.80 2.91 -15.43
C LEU A 121 -10.25 2.32 -16.78
N GLY A 122 -9.89 1.06 -17.06
CA GLY A 122 -10.35 0.31 -18.22
C GLY A 122 -11.87 0.09 -18.27
N CYS A 123 -12.56 0.12 -17.12
CA CYS A 123 -14.02 0.04 -17.07
C CYS A 123 -14.70 1.30 -17.67
N GLY A 124 -13.96 2.40 -17.82
CA GLY A 124 -14.40 3.62 -18.50
C GLY A 124 -14.27 3.57 -20.03
N ALA A 125 -13.63 2.54 -20.60
CA ALA A 125 -13.40 2.46 -22.03
C ALA A 125 -14.71 2.29 -22.83
N PRO A 126 -14.82 2.84 -24.05
CA PRO A 126 -16.05 2.74 -24.87
C PRO A 126 -16.47 1.30 -25.18
N ASP A 127 -15.51 0.39 -25.29
CA ASP A 127 -15.68 -1.03 -25.60
C ASP A 127 -15.80 -1.91 -24.35
N SER A 128 -15.75 -1.31 -23.15
CA SER A 128 -15.90 -2.05 -21.89
C SER A 128 -17.32 -2.66 -21.79
N PRO A 129 -17.46 -3.96 -21.49
CA PRO A 129 -18.75 -4.62 -21.36
C PRO A 129 -19.65 -3.91 -20.33
N ARG A 130 -20.96 -3.79 -20.63
CA ARG A 130 -21.97 -3.20 -19.71
C ARG A 130 -23.10 -4.16 -19.35
N SER A 131 -23.09 -5.36 -19.92
CA SER A 131 -24.10 -6.40 -19.71
C SER A 131 -23.59 -7.77 -20.17
N GLY A 132 -24.19 -8.84 -19.68
CA GLY A 132 -23.89 -10.22 -20.09
C GLY A 132 -22.68 -10.82 -19.37
N PRO A 133 -22.29 -12.06 -19.71
CA PRO A 133 -21.35 -12.85 -18.90
C PRO A 133 -19.99 -12.17 -18.66
N ASN A 134 -19.48 -11.43 -19.65
CA ASN A 134 -18.22 -10.69 -19.49
C ASN A 134 -18.35 -9.54 -18.50
N TYR A 135 -19.50 -8.85 -18.47
CA TYR A 135 -19.78 -7.80 -17.49
C TYR A 135 -19.96 -8.38 -16.10
N ASP A 136 -20.67 -9.50 -15.96
CA ASP A 136 -20.90 -10.15 -14.66
C ASP A 136 -19.59 -10.48 -13.94
N ILE A 137 -18.53 -10.84 -14.69
CA ILE A 137 -17.19 -11.12 -14.15
C ILE A 137 -16.52 -9.85 -13.63
N ILE A 138 -16.73 -8.70 -14.27
CA ILE A 138 -16.03 -7.43 -13.96
C ILE A 138 -16.91 -6.41 -13.23
N GLN A 139 -18.14 -6.78 -12.89
CA GLN A 139 -19.14 -5.89 -12.30
C GLN A 139 -18.62 -5.19 -11.04
N PHE A 140 -17.82 -5.91 -10.23
CA PHE A 140 -17.20 -5.35 -9.03
C PHE A 140 -16.24 -4.18 -9.33
N ALA A 141 -15.50 -4.26 -10.44
CA ALA A 141 -14.58 -3.20 -10.87
C ALA A 141 -15.33 -2.03 -11.51
N HIS A 142 -16.42 -2.29 -12.24
CA HIS A 142 -17.33 -1.24 -12.72
C HIS A 142 -17.97 -0.46 -11.57
N TRP A 143 -18.40 -1.16 -10.53
CA TRP A 143 -18.96 -0.52 -9.35
C TRP A 143 -17.93 0.37 -8.62
N ALA A 144 -16.67 -0.06 -8.56
CA ALA A 144 -15.58 0.79 -8.07
C ALA A 144 -15.35 2.00 -9.00
N TYR A 145 -15.37 1.82 -10.32
CA TYR A 145 -15.24 2.91 -11.30
C TYR A 145 -16.33 3.97 -11.14
N GLU A 146 -17.58 3.55 -10.94
CA GLU A 146 -18.73 4.46 -10.75
C GLU A 146 -18.62 5.32 -9.50
N GLN A 147 -18.01 4.82 -8.42
CA GLN A 147 -17.72 5.62 -7.23
C GLN A 147 -16.72 6.73 -7.52
N LEU A 148 -15.74 6.49 -8.40
CA LEU A 148 -14.68 7.43 -8.72
C LEU A 148 -15.10 8.47 -9.78
N GLY A 149 -16.03 8.12 -10.66
CA GLY A 149 -16.44 8.96 -11.80
C GLY A 149 -17.44 10.08 -11.50
N ASN A 150 -17.96 10.18 -10.27
CA ASN A 150 -18.94 11.18 -9.86
C ASN A 150 -18.35 12.43 -9.16
N HIS A 151 -17.02 12.62 -9.25
CA HIS A 151 -16.28 13.68 -8.55
C HIS A 151 -15.35 14.46 -9.47
#